data_AF-A0A672SM52-F1
#
_entry.id   AF-A0A672SM52-F1
#
_cell.length_a   1.000
_cell.length_b   1.000
_cell.length_c   1.000
_cell.angle_alpha   90.00
_cell.angle_beta   90.00
_cell.angle_gamma   90.00
#
_symmetry.space_group_name_H-M   'P 1'
#
loop_
_entity.id
_entity.type
_entity.pdbx_description
1 polymer ?
#
loop_
_entity_poly.entity_id
_entity_poly.type
_entity_poly.pdbx_seq_one_letter_code
_entity_poly.pdbx_strand_id
1 'polypeptide(L)'
;LRFLIIPLGVHPVAKYLASIDYRYNGLFQDSAWRDLFHKPEAPTSVQDSPDVVSRVTQYMLGANGALQLPIAEAMLTYKQKSPDEDSCQKFIPFIGVVKVGIVEQTSATSGDSDDAAPVGSSLLSSTPPAQISPLLKEASPTPPSSPSVHMSSSPGGGQGELMGLQVDYWIAPSERKKDVEKRDSKNTLKGTFRSLQVSRLPLGGAETTHQPTMSMTVVTKEKNKKVMFLPKKTKDKEAESKSQVIEGISRLICTAKHQQTMLKVLIDGVEWNDVKFFQLAAQWSSHVKHFPLAIFGPFKGPY
;
A
#
# COMPACT_ATOMS: atom_id res chain seq x y z
N LEU A 1 -8.27 13.58 24.80
CA LEU A 1 -7.24 13.61 23.73
C LEU A 1 -7.90 13.30 22.39
N ARG A 2 -7.52 13.99 21.30
CA ARG A 2 -7.98 13.73 19.93
C ARG A 2 -6.82 13.90 18.97
N PHE A 3 -6.79 13.13 17.89
CA PHE A 3 -5.72 13.14 16.89
C PHE A 3 -6.22 13.73 15.57
N LEU A 4 -5.42 14.58 14.94
CA LEU A 4 -5.71 15.17 13.63
C LEU A 4 -4.97 14.35 12.56
N ILE A 5 -5.63 14.02 11.44
CA ILE A 5 -4.98 13.35 10.31
C ILE A 5 -4.75 14.36 9.20
N ILE A 6 -3.49 14.69 8.91
CA ILE A 6 -3.11 15.52 7.77
C ILE A 6 -2.70 14.56 6.63
N PRO A 7 -3.37 14.57 5.46
CA PRO A 7 -3.09 13.62 4.41
C PRO A 7 -1.89 14.06 3.57
N LEU A 8 -0.72 13.52 3.87
CA LEU A 8 0.53 13.75 3.12
C LEU A 8 0.74 12.69 2.02
N GLY A 9 -0.35 12.12 1.50
CA GLY A 9 -0.33 10.98 0.61
C GLY A 9 -1.66 10.22 0.60
N VAL A 10 -1.74 9.18 -0.22
CA VAL A 10 -2.96 8.37 -0.38
C VAL A 10 -3.08 7.37 0.77
N HIS A 11 -3.79 7.75 1.83
CA HIS A 11 -4.14 6.84 2.94
C HIS A 11 -5.66 6.61 3.03
N PRO A 12 -6.14 5.36 3.15
CA PRO A 12 -7.58 5.08 3.23
C PRO A 12 -8.31 5.79 4.37
N VAL A 13 -7.65 6.01 5.52
CA VAL A 13 -8.23 6.76 6.66
C VAL A 13 -8.59 8.19 6.25
N ALA A 14 -7.71 8.89 5.55
CA ALA A 14 -7.97 10.24 5.10
C ALA A 14 -9.11 10.29 4.07
N LYS A 15 -9.14 9.32 3.15
CA LYS A 15 -10.25 9.17 2.19
C LYS A 15 -11.58 8.91 2.90
N TYR A 16 -11.56 8.09 3.95
CA TYR A 16 -12.75 7.82 4.77
C TYR A 16 -13.20 9.08 5.52
N LEU A 17 -12.29 9.80 6.19
CA LEU A 17 -12.61 11.08 6.84
C LEU A 17 -13.25 12.06 5.85
N ALA A 18 -12.67 12.21 4.67
CA ALA A 18 -13.21 13.08 3.63
C ALA A 18 -14.57 12.62 3.08
N SER A 19 -14.96 11.35 3.25
CA SER A 19 -16.28 10.86 2.84
C SER A 19 -17.38 11.16 3.85
N ILE A 20 -17.03 11.41 5.12
CA ILE A 20 -17.98 11.65 6.22
C ILE A 20 -17.92 13.08 6.78
N ASP A 21 -16.86 13.83 6.46
CA ASP A 21 -16.62 15.19 6.91
C ASP A 21 -16.29 16.08 5.70
N TYR A 22 -17.31 16.82 5.24
CA TYR A 22 -17.19 17.68 4.07
C TYR A 22 -16.24 18.86 4.29
N ARG A 23 -16.04 19.31 5.53
CA ARG A 23 -15.10 20.41 5.84
C ARG A 23 -13.68 19.89 5.76
N TYR A 24 -13.42 18.71 6.32
CA TYR A 24 -12.15 18.01 6.13
C TYR A 24 -11.88 17.75 4.64
N ASN A 25 -12.89 17.30 3.89
CA ASN A 25 -12.80 17.10 2.44
C ASN A 25 -12.36 18.38 1.72
N GLY A 26 -13.04 19.50 1.97
CA GLY A 26 -12.74 20.79 1.34
C GLY A 26 -11.35 21.32 1.65
N LEU A 27 -10.77 20.98 2.81
CA LEU A 27 -9.40 21.39 3.15
C LEU A 27 -8.32 20.55 2.45
N PHE A 28 -8.57 19.26 2.20
CA PHE A 28 -7.48 18.33 1.91
C PHE A 28 -7.66 17.41 0.69
N GLN A 29 -8.78 17.50 -0.04
CA GLN A 29 -9.04 16.64 -1.21
C GLN A 29 -9.03 17.37 -2.55
N ASP A 30 -8.79 18.68 -2.56
CA ASP A 30 -8.68 19.43 -3.81
C ASP A 30 -7.40 19.09 -4.59
N SER A 31 -7.36 19.50 -5.87
CA SER A 31 -6.21 19.24 -6.74
C SER A 31 -4.93 19.84 -6.19
N ALA A 32 -4.98 21.08 -5.69
CA ALA A 32 -3.82 21.78 -5.14
C ALA A 32 -3.15 20.99 -4.00
N TRP A 33 -3.93 20.47 -3.04
CA TRP A 33 -3.39 19.63 -1.97
C TRP A 33 -2.81 18.31 -2.48
N ARG A 34 -3.54 17.65 -3.39
CA ARG A 34 -3.10 16.37 -3.98
C ARG A 34 -1.83 16.52 -4.81
N ASP A 35 -1.73 17.57 -5.62
CA ASP A 35 -0.56 17.81 -6.47
C ASP A 35 0.68 18.09 -5.62
N LEU A 36 0.50 18.76 -4.47
CA LEU A 36 1.59 19.02 -3.53
C LEU A 36 2.05 17.76 -2.76
N PHE A 37 1.12 16.91 -2.31
CA PHE A 37 1.45 15.84 -1.35
C PHE A 37 1.32 14.40 -1.88
N HIS A 38 0.70 14.17 -3.04
CA HIS A 38 0.58 12.83 -3.61
C HIS A 38 1.64 12.52 -4.66
N LYS A 39 2.41 13.53 -5.09
CA LYS A 39 3.53 13.38 -6.02
C LYS A 39 4.84 13.35 -5.24
N PRO A 40 5.80 12.47 -5.59
CA PRO A 40 7.11 12.47 -4.98
C PRO A 40 7.97 13.65 -5.44
N GLU A 41 7.66 14.26 -6.59
CA GLU A 41 8.37 15.43 -7.10
C GLU A 41 7.95 16.72 -6.39
N ALA A 42 8.92 17.59 -6.11
CA ALA A 42 8.64 18.92 -5.59
C ALA A 42 7.84 19.75 -6.61
N PRO A 43 6.88 20.59 -6.17
CA PRO A 43 6.17 21.50 -7.07
C PRO A 43 7.15 22.43 -7.80
N THR A 44 6.96 22.58 -9.10
CA THR A 44 7.79 23.45 -9.95
C THR A 44 7.36 24.91 -9.95
N SER A 45 6.11 25.22 -9.56
CA SER A 45 5.58 26.58 -9.39
C SER A 45 5.05 26.81 -7.97
N VAL A 46 5.37 27.96 -7.37
CA VAL A 46 4.87 28.36 -6.04
C VAL A 46 3.45 28.95 -6.13
N GLN A 47 3.07 29.50 -7.29
CA GLN A 47 1.78 30.16 -7.49
C GLN A 47 0.57 29.24 -7.31
N ASP A 48 0.72 27.94 -7.51
CA ASP A 48 -0.36 26.95 -7.40
C ASP A 48 -0.32 26.17 -6.07
N SER A 49 0.57 26.56 -5.15
CA SER A 49 0.69 25.87 -3.86
C SER A 49 -0.46 26.26 -2.91
N PRO A 50 -1.15 25.29 -2.29
CA PRO A 50 -2.18 25.58 -1.32
C PRO A 50 -1.57 26.24 -0.07
N ASP A 51 -2.33 27.12 0.59
CA ASP A 51 -1.95 27.65 1.90
C ASP A 51 -2.06 26.55 2.97
N VAL A 52 -0.97 25.82 3.14
CA VAL A 52 -0.88 24.68 4.08
C VAL A 52 -1.11 25.14 5.52
N VAL A 53 -0.53 26.29 5.92
CA VAL A 53 -0.61 26.78 7.30
C VAL A 53 -2.04 27.16 7.64
N SER A 54 -2.72 27.89 6.76
CA SER A 54 -4.12 28.26 6.96
C SER A 54 -5.03 27.04 7.05
N ARG A 55 -4.89 26.06 6.14
CA ARG A 55 -5.71 24.83 6.15
C ARG A 55 -5.51 24.00 7.41
N VAL A 56 -4.26 23.79 7.83
CA VAL A 56 -3.95 23.04 9.06
C VAL A 56 -4.46 23.78 10.29
N THR A 57 -4.31 25.11 10.33
CA THR A 57 -4.82 25.94 11.44
C THR A 57 -6.34 25.88 11.51
N GLN A 58 -7.04 25.97 10.38
CA GLN A 58 -8.49 25.83 10.31
C GLN A 58 -8.96 24.45 10.81
N TYR A 59 -8.25 23.37 10.45
CA TYR A 59 -8.57 22.04 10.96
C TYR A 59 -8.33 21.92 12.46
N MET A 60 -7.18 22.38 12.95
CA MET A 60 -6.82 22.34 14.37
C MET A 60 -7.82 23.10 15.24
N LEU A 61 -8.25 24.30 14.82
CA LEU A 61 -9.17 25.14 15.58
C LEU A 61 -10.64 24.72 15.42
N GLY A 62 -11.01 24.22 14.23
CA GLY A 62 -12.41 23.92 13.91
C GLY A 62 -12.85 22.48 14.21
N ALA A 63 -11.92 21.52 14.33
CA ALA A 63 -12.23 20.13 14.63
C ALA A 63 -12.61 19.93 16.10
N ASN A 64 -13.89 20.17 16.41
CA ASN A 64 -14.45 20.11 17.75
C ASN A 64 -15.18 18.79 18.05
N GLY A 65 -15.35 17.88 17.08
CA GLY A 65 -15.93 16.55 17.25
C GLY A 65 -14.86 15.46 17.47
N ALA A 66 -15.30 14.25 17.76
CA ALA A 66 -14.43 13.08 17.87
C ALA A 66 -15.09 11.86 17.21
N LEU A 67 -14.41 11.28 16.24
CA LEU A 67 -14.75 10.03 15.60
C LEU A 67 -13.96 8.90 16.28
N GLN A 68 -14.66 7.93 16.86
CA GLN A 68 -14.05 6.78 17.50
C GLN A 68 -13.79 5.69 16.46
N LEU A 69 -12.62 5.73 15.81
CA LEU A 69 -12.25 4.68 14.87
C LEU A 69 -11.85 3.41 15.61
N PRO A 70 -12.42 2.25 15.29
CA PRO A 70 -12.04 1.01 15.94
C PRO A 70 -10.62 0.59 15.57
N ILE A 71 -9.89 0.01 16.55
CA ILE A 71 -8.52 -0.45 16.39
C ILE A 71 -8.50 -1.97 16.18
N ALA A 72 -7.84 -2.40 15.10
CA ALA A 72 -7.49 -3.79 14.84
C ALA A 72 -6.02 -4.06 15.21
N GLU A 73 -5.62 -5.33 15.22
CA GLU A 73 -4.27 -5.73 15.59
C GLU A 73 -3.67 -6.66 14.53
N ALA A 74 -2.41 -6.39 14.19
CA ALA A 74 -1.59 -7.24 13.35
C ALA A 74 -0.50 -7.89 14.21
N MET A 75 -0.41 -9.21 14.18
CA MET A 75 0.69 -9.98 14.73
C MET A 75 1.60 -10.43 13.59
N LEU A 76 2.82 -9.89 13.52
CA LEU A 76 3.84 -10.26 12.54
C LEU A 76 4.82 -11.25 13.17
N THR A 77 5.09 -12.37 12.49
CA THR A 77 6.10 -13.34 12.89
C THR A 77 7.28 -13.29 11.92
N TYR A 78 8.49 -13.09 12.44
CA TYR A 78 9.71 -12.96 11.61
C TYR A 78 10.54 -14.24 11.59
N LYS A 79 11.40 -14.38 10.57
CA LYS A 79 12.52 -15.32 10.61
C LYS A 79 13.68 -14.67 11.34
N GLN A 80 14.12 -15.26 12.45
CA GLN A 80 15.38 -14.85 13.07
C GLN A 80 16.57 -15.27 12.22
N LYS A 81 17.65 -14.51 12.37
CA LYS A 81 18.91 -14.70 11.63
C LYS A 81 19.77 -15.84 12.21
N SER A 82 19.49 -16.32 13.42
CA SER A 82 20.23 -17.39 14.11
C SER A 82 19.38 -18.67 14.27
N PRO A 83 20.03 -19.86 14.30
CA PRO A 83 19.36 -21.15 14.39
C PRO A 83 18.87 -21.54 15.81
N ASP A 84 19.24 -20.78 16.85
CA ASP A 84 19.09 -21.19 18.26
C ASP A 84 18.05 -20.36 19.04
N GLU A 85 17.22 -19.57 18.34
CA GLU A 85 16.28 -18.64 18.97
C GLU A 85 14.84 -18.80 18.40
N ASP A 86 13.85 -18.69 19.29
CA ASP A 86 12.42 -18.80 18.98
C ASP A 86 11.93 -17.59 18.18
N SER A 87 11.11 -17.82 17.15
CA SER A 87 10.62 -16.76 16.24
C SER A 87 10.07 -15.53 16.98
N CYS A 88 10.57 -14.34 16.67
CA CYS A 88 10.07 -13.11 17.30
C CYS A 88 8.71 -12.68 16.70
N GLN A 89 7.82 -12.23 17.58
CA GLN A 89 6.48 -11.74 17.24
C GLN A 89 6.37 -10.25 17.57
N LYS A 90 5.76 -9.45 16.69
CA LYS A 90 5.41 -8.06 16.94
C LYS A 90 3.91 -7.84 16.79
N PHE A 91 3.31 -7.19 17.78
CA PHE A 91 1.90 -6.81 17.78
C PHE A 91 1.77 -5.32 17.46
N ILE A 92 1.01 -5.00 16.41
CA ILE A 92 0.92 -3.65 15.85
C ILE A 92 -0.57 -3.28 15.75
N PRO A 93 -1.03 -2.28 16.51
CA PRO A 93 -2.38 -1.75 16.33
C PRO A 93 -2.46 -0.99 15.00
N PHE A 94 -3.59 -1.12 14.30
CA PHE A 94 -3.85 -0.39 13.06
C PHE A 94 -5.34 0.01 12.95
N ILE A 95 -5.61 1.08 12.22
CA ILE A 95 -6.96 1.66 12.05
C ILE A 95 -7.40 1.72 10.59
N GLY A 96 -6.45 1.67 9.66
CA GLY A 96 -6.71 1.79 8.23
C GLY A 96 -6.65 0.45 7.54
N VAL A 97 -5.44 0.04 7.16
CA VAL A 97 -5.23 -0.99 6.14
C VAL A 97 -3.96 -1.80 6.36
N VAL A 98 -4.04 -3.09 6.03
CA VAL A 98 -2.89 -3.99 5.86
C VAL A 98 -2.82 -4.43 4.41
N LYS A 99 -1.65 -4.35 3.75
CA LYS A 99 -1.46 -4.76 2.36
C LYS A 99 -0.27 -5.70 2.19
N VAL A 100 -0.42 -6.62 1.24
CA VAL A 100 0.63 -7.52 0.74
C VAL A 100 0.48 -7.64 -0.77
N GLY A 101 1.58 -7.81 -1.50
CA GLY A 101 1.56 -7.86 -2.96
C GLY A 101 2.03 -6.57 -3.62
N ILE A 102 1.79 -6.45 -4.92
CA ILE A 102 2.09 -5.24 -5.67
C ILE A 102 1.17 -4.15 -5.14
N VAL A 103 1.72 -3.29 -4.31
CA VAL A 103 1.12 -2.00 -3.99
C VAL A 103 1.36 -1.16 -5.24
N GLU A 104 0.42 -1.20 -6.19
CA GLU A 104 0.30 -0.10 -7.15
C GLU A 104 0.02 1.14 -6.29
N GLN A 105 1.09 1.86 -5.93
CA GLN A 105 0.98 3.31 -5.80
C GLN A 105 0.35 3.73 -7.12
N THR A 106 -0.83 4.33 -7.07
CA THR A 106 -1.52 4.86 -8.23
C THR A 106 -0.64 5.91 -8.89
N SER A 107 0.33 5.46 -9.69
CA SER A 107 0.97 6.24 -10.72
C SER A 107 -0.14 6.55 -11.71
N ALA A 108 -0.50 7.83 -11.77
CA ALA A 108 -1.45 8.34 -12.74
C ALA A 108 -1.12 7.73 -14.11
N THR A 109 -2.15 7.25 -14.78
CA THR A 109 -2.12 6.88 -16.19
C THR A 109 -1.51 8.04 -16.98
N SER A 110 -0.23 7.95 -17.34
CA SER A 110 0.40 8.84 -18.29
C SER A 110 -0.07 8.44 -19.67
N GLY A 111 -1.15 9.05 -20.12
CA GLY A 111 -1.62 8.98 -21.49
C GLY A 111 -1.90 10.38 -21.98
N ASP A 112 -0.90 11.01 -22.59
CA ASP A 112 -1.03 11.54 -23.94
C ASP A 112 0.35 11.93 -24.49
N SER A 113 0.74 11.33 -25.60
CA SER A 113 1.95 11.64 -26.36
C SER A 113 1.62 11.49 -27.83
N ASP A 114 1.50 12.62 -28.52
CA ASP A 114 1.84 12.90 -29.92
C ASP A 114 1.48 14.40 -30.11
N ASP A 115 2.23 15.28 -30.76
CA ASP A 115 2.93 15.18 -32.04
C ASP A 115 3.79 16.47 -32.20
N ALA A 116 5.04 16.35 -32.69
CA ALA A 116 5.65 17.28 -33.65
C ALA A 116 7.11 16.89 -33.99
N ALA A 117 7.37 16.87 -35.29
CA ALA A 117 8.49 16.34 -36.06
C ALA A 117 9.92 16.91 -35.80
N PRO A 118 10.99 16.28 -36.37
CA PRO A 118 12.38 16.58 -36.04
C PRO A 118 13.03 17.58 -37.00
N VAL A 119 13.81 18.49 -36.42
CA VAL A 119 14.86 19.30 -37.07
C VAL A 119 15.91 19.48 -35.97
N GLY A 120 17.16 19.06 -36.09
CA GLY A 120 18.04 19.21 -37.23
C GLY A 120 19.16 20.15 -36.81
N SER A 121 20.36 19.58 -36.71
CA SER A 121 21.67 20.25 -36.85
C SER A 121 22.32 20.99 -35.66
N SER A 122 23.61 20.64 -35.51
CA SER A 122 24.76 21.54 -35.31
C SER A 122 25.37 21.65 -33.91
N LEU A 123 26.41 20.81 -33.76
CA LEU A 123 27.59 20.96 -32.92
C LEU A 123 28.27 22.33 -33.13
N LEU A 124 28.66 23.00 -32.05
CA LEU A 124 29.79 23.93 -31.96
C LEU A 124 30.35 23.78 -30.53
N SER A 125 31.50 23.12 -30.32
CA SER A 125 32.88 23.65 -30.41
C SER A 125 33.15 24.80 -29.44
N SER A 126 33.99 24.55 -28.42
CA SER A 126 35.08 25.45 -28.01
C SER A 126 36.05 24.75 -27.04
N THR A 127 37.31 24.63 -27.49
CA THR A 127 38.52 24.30 -26.71
C THR A 127 39.14 25.54 -26.06
N PRO A 128 39.98 25.37 -25.03
CA PRO A 128 41.28 26.07 -25.02
C PRO A 128 42.50 25.14 -24.81
N PRO A 129 43.74 25.62 -25.05
CA PRO A 129 44.84 24.82 -25.58
C PRO A 129 45.84 24.28 -24.54
N ALA A 130 46.53 23.21 -24.95
CA ALA A 130 47.64 22.57 -24.26
C ALA A 130 48.94 23.39 -24.28
N GLN A 131 49.75 23.25 -23.23
CA GLN A 131 51.19 23.56 -23.22
C GLN A 131 52.00 22.27 -22.99
N ILE A 132 53.14 22.22 -23.68
CA ILE A 132 54.01 21.06 -23.93
C ILE A 132 55.22 21.11 -22.99
N SER A 133 55.68 19.95 -22.46
CA SER A 133 57.11 19.53 -22.41
C SER A 133 57.34 18.23 -21.60
N PRO A 134 58.46 17.49 -21.81
CA PRO A 134 58.40 16.03 -21.96
C PRO A 134 59.29 15.18 -21.00
N LEU A 135 59.07 13.86 -21.10
CA LEU A 135 60.01 12.73 -20.94
C LEU A 135 60.51 12.36 -19.53
N LEU A 136 60.17 11.14 -19.07
CA LEU A 136 61.13 10.05 -18.79
C LEU A 136 60.38 8.73 -18.48
N LYS A 137 60.96 7.62 -18.95
CA LYS A 137 60.49 6.23 -18.92
C LYS A 137 60.62 5.61 -17.52
N GLU A 138 59.67 4.76 -17.11
CA GLU A 138 59.97 3.45 -16.53
C GLU A 138 58.75 2.51 -16.49
N ALA A 139 59.03 1.22 -16.38
CA ALA A 139 58.24 0.09 -16.85
C ALA A 139 57.31 -0.55 -15.79
N SER A 140 56.19 -1.15 -16.25
CA SER A 140 55.42 -2.36 -15.81
C SER A 140 55.37 -2.81 -14.32
N PRO A 141 54.39 -3.62 -13.84
CA PRO A 141 53.38 -4.39 -14.59
C PRO A 141 51.93 -4.33 -14.03
N THR A 142 50.98 -4.75 -14.86
CA THR A 142 49.62 -5.15 -14.50
C THR A 142 49.60 -6.35 -13.53
N PRO A 143 48.70 -6.39 -12.52
CA PRO A 143 48.34 -7.63 -11.85
C PRO A 143 47.31 -8.45 -12.65
N PRO A 144 47.28 -9.79 -12.46
CA PRO A 144 46.57 -10.73 -13.35
C PRO A 144 45.07 -10.85 -13.04
N SER A 145 44.34 -11.33 -14.04
CA SER A 145 42.93 -11.74 -13.94
C SER A 145 42.73 -12.87 -12.94
N SER A 146 41.88 -12.64 -11.93
CA SER A 146 41.36 -13.70 -11.06
C SER A 146 40.05 -14.27 -11.63
N PRO A 147 39.82 -15.59 -11.57
CA PRO A 147 38.63 -16.22 -12.10
C PRO A 147 37.48 -16.14 -11.10
N SER A 148 36.41 -15.40 -11.43
CA SER A 148 35.16 -15.45 -10.65
C SER A 148 34.18 -16.40 -11.31
N VAL A 149 34.09 -17.58 -10.71
CA VAL A 149 33.07 -18.61 -10.94
C VAL A 149 31.67 -18.07 -10.65
N HIS A 150 30.84 -18.08 -11.69
CA HIS A 150 29.41 -18.40 -11.78
C HIS A 150 28.43 -18.08 -10.63
N MET A 151 27.25 -17.64 -11.08
CA MET A 151 25.93 -17.86 -10.49
C MET A 151 25.57 -17.02 -9.25
N SER A 152 24.96 -15.88 -9.50
CA SER A 152 23.57 -15.69 -9.07
C SER A 152 22.92 -14.57 -9.88
N SER A 153 21.83 -14.95 -10.53
CA SER A 153 20.84 -14.08 -11.15
C SER A 153 20.53 -12.87 -10.28
N SER A 154 20.88 -11.69 -10.77
CA SER A 154 20.17 -10.47 -10.40
C SER A 154 18.72 -10.59 -10.91
N PRO A 155 17.68 -10.46 -10.09
CA PRO A 155 16.37 -10.11 -10.62
C PRO A 155 16.35 -8.59 -10.79
N GLY A 156 16.99 -8.12 -11.87
CA GLY A 156 16.71 -6.82 -12.43
C GLY A 156 15.56 -6.94 -13.41
N GLY A 157 14.56 -6.06 -13.30
CA GLY A 157 13.61 -5.80 -14.37
C GLY A 157 12.16 -6.17 -14.05
N GLY A 158 11.33 -5.15 -13.93
CA GLY A 158 9.93 -5.25 -13.53
C GLY A 158 9.08 -6.14 -14.41
N GLN A 159 8.42 -7.11 -13.79
CA GLN A 159 7.01 -7.39 -13.98
C GLN A 159 6.48 -7.91 -12.66
N GLY A 160 5.37 -7.34 -12.21
CA GLY A 160 4.69 -7.65 -10.96
C GLY A 160 4.72 -9.12 -10.54
N GLU A 161 5.61 -9.45 -9.60
CA GLU A 161 5.75 -10.81 -9.10
C GLU A 161 4.51 -11.21 -8.32
N LEU A 162 3.85 -12.27 -8.76
CA LEU A 162 2.64 -12.76 -8.11
C LEU A 162 3.00 -13.56 -6.86
N MET A 163 2.23 -13.39 -5.80
CA MET A 163 2.49 -14.02 -4.52
C MET A 163 1.66 -15.28 -4.33
N GLY A 164 2.32 -16.42 -4.18
CA GLY A 164 1.64 -17.64 -3.74
C GLY A 164 1.29 -17.52 -2.26
N LEU A 165 0.01 -17.32 -1.91
CA LEU A 165 -0.44 -17.20 -0.52
C LEU A 165 -1.42 -18.30 -0.14
N GLN A 166 -1.45 -18.62 1.15
CA GLN A 166 -2.55 -19.29 1.84
C GLN A 166 -3.10 -18.32 2.88
N VAL A 167 -4.39 -18.04 2.78
CA VAL A 167 -5.10 -17.15 3.69
C VAL A 167 -6.20 -17.94 4.37
N ASP A 168 -6.05 -18.12 5.67
CA ASP A 168 -7.04 -18.74 6.54
C ASP A 168 -7.82 -17.64 7.25
N TYR A 169 -9.15 -17.59 7.14
CA TYR A 169 -9.97 -16.51 7.71
C TYR A 169 -11.24 -17.01 8.38
N TRP A 170 -11.72 -16.24 9.34
CA TRP A 170 -12.94 -16.50 10.11
C TRP A 170 -13.92 -15.35 9.91
N ILE A 171 -15.19 -15.69 9.72
CA ILE A 171 -16.28 -14.73 9.58
C ILE A 171 -16.93 -14.53 10.94
N ALA A 172 -17.18 -13.28 11.31
CA ALA A 172 -17.89 -12.94 12.53
C ALA A 172 -19.34 -13.46 12.46
N PRO A 173 -19.85 -14.05 13.56
CA PRO A 173 -21.22 -14.53 13.61
C PRO A 173 -22.21 -13.37 13.44
N SER A 174 -23.15 -13.49 12.51
CA SER A 174 -24.23 -12.51 12.31
C SER A 174 -25.46 -12.88 13.12
N GLU A 175 -26.07 -11.93 13.84
CA GLU A 175 -27.27 -12.16 14.65
C GLU A 175 -28.51 -12.59 13.84
N ARG A 176 -28.52 -12.36 12.52
CA ARG A 176 -29.65 -12.67 11.62
C ARG A 176 -29.78 -14.14 11.22
N LYS A 177 -28.87 -15.03 11.67
CA LYS A 177 -28.94 -16.47 11.38
C LYS A 177 -28.88 -17.28 12.67
N LYS A 178 -29.97 -17.24 13.46
CA LYS A 178 -30.28 -18.25 14.47
C LYS A 178 -30.86 -19.49 13.76
N ASP A 179 -30.02 -20.26 13.07
CA ASP A 179 -30.24 -21.69 12.80
C ASP A 179 -29.16 -22.21 11.84
N VAL A 180 -27.94 -22.37 12.33
CA VAL A 180 -26.97 -23.41 11.90
C VAL A 180 -25.97 -23.48 13.05
N GLU A 181 -25.71 -24.67 13.56
CA GLU A 181 -24.76 -24.95 14.63
C GLU A 181 -23.46 -24.14 14.50
N LYS A 182 -23.06 -23.47 15.60
CA LYS A 182 -21.81 -22.71 15.75
C LYS A 182 -20.59 -23.59 15.41
N ARG A 183 -20.19 -23.62 14.15
CA ARG A 183 -18.80 -23.91 13.79
C ARG A 183 -18.06 -22.58 13.68
N ASP A 184 -16.97 -22.45 14.41
CA ASP A 184 -15.85 -21.60 14.03
C ASP A 184 -15.39 -22.00 12.62
N SER A 185 -16.09 -21.47 11.62
CA SER A 185 -15.97 -21.91 10.24
C SER A 185 -14.77 -21.19 9.63
N LYS A 186 -13.60 -21.76 9.91
CA LYS A 186 -12.36 -21.43 9.23
C LYS A 186 -12.55 -21.65 7.73
N ASN A 187 -12.37 -20.59 6.96
CA ASN A 187 -12.32 -20.64 5.50
C ASN A 187 -10.87 -20.51 5.06
N THR A 188 -10.55 -21.07 3.89
CA THR A 188 -9.19 -21.08 3.37
C THR A 188 -9.18 -20.67 1.90
N LEU A 189 -8.45 -19.60 1.59
CA LEU A 189 -8.19 -19.13 0.24
C LEU A 189 -6.73 -19.44 -0.11
N LYS A 190 -6.49 -20.29 -1.12
CA LYS A 190 -5.16 -20.62 -1.61
C LYS A 190 -5.04 -20.25 -3.07
N GLY A 191 -4.02 -19.51 -3.43
CA GLY A 191 -3.92 -19.00 -4.80
C GLY A 191 -2.60 -18.30 -5.06
N THR A 192 -2.56 -17.66 -6.21
CA THR A 192 -1.48 -16.78 -6.63
C THR A 192 -2.12 -15.41 -6.81
N PHE A 193 -1.68 -14.46 -5.99
CA PHE A 193 -2.33 -13.17 -5.81
C PHE A 193 -1.44 -12.06 -6.34
N ARG A 194 -2.03 -11.09 -7.02
CA ARG A 194 -1.40 -9.81 -7.33
C ARG A 194 -1.31 -8.96 -6.07
N SER A 195 -2.40 -8.89 -5.33
CA SER A 195 -2.46 -8.15 -4.06
C SER A 195 -3.52 -8.72 -3.11
N LEU A 196 -3.28 -8.51 -1.82
CA LEU A 196 -4.20 -8.74 -0.73
C LEU A 196 -4.23 -7.48 0.12
N GLN A 197 -5.42 -6.96 0.38
CA GLN A 197 -5.65 -5.78 1.19
C GLN A 197 -6.71 -6.08 2.24
N VAL A 198 -6.45 -5.77 3.50
CA VAL A 198 -7.43 -5.88 4.59
C VAL A 198 -7.68 -4.49 5.16
N SER A 199 -8.93 -4.05 5.17
CA SER A 199 -9.36 -2.76 5.70
C SER A 199 -10.09 -2.92 7.03
N ARG A 200 -9.82 -2.03 7.97
CA ARG A 200 -10.57 -1.91 9.24
C ARG A 200 -11.62 -0.80 9.21
N LEU A 201 -11.61 0.04 8.19
CA LEU A 201 -12.48 1.21 8.11
C LEU A 201 -13.97 0.82 8.06
N PRO A 202 -14.85 1.53 8.78
CA PRO A 202 -16.28 1.31 8.71
C PRO A 202 -16.81 1.53 7.28
N LEU A 203 -17.74 0.68 6.85
CA LEU A 203 -18.48 0.89 5.60
C LEU A 203 -19.49 2.03 5.83
N GLY A 204 -19.52 3.01 4.93
CA GLY A 204 -20.35 4.21 5.09
C GLY A 204 -21.84 3.87 5.20
N GLY A 205 -22.51 4.40 6.23
CA GLY A 205 -23.98 4.46 6.29
C GLY A 205 -24.73 3.24 6.85
N ALA A 206 -24.06 2.25 7.45
CA ALA A 206 -24.75 1.12 8.07
C ALA A 206 -24.61 1.12 9.60
N GLU A 207 -25.76 1.00 10.26
CA GLU A 207 -25.99 0.67 11.67
C GLU A 207 -24.82 -0.07 12.33
N THR A 208 -24.47 0.34 13.55
CA THR A 208 -23.40 -0.25 14.36
C THR A 208 -23.62 -1.75 14.52
N THR A 209 -23.04 -2.55 13.63
CA THR A 209 -22.89 -3.99 13.89
C THR A 209 -22.06 -4.10 15.15
N HIS A 210 -22.63 -4.65 16.23
CA HIS A 210 -21.99 -4.74 17.54
C HIS A 210 -20.68 -5.53 17.53
N GLN A 211 -20.38 -6.26 16.44
CA GLN A 211 -19.19 -7.09 16.30
C GLN A 211 -18.09 -6.41 15.48
N PRO A 212 -16.84 -6.38 15.98
CA PRO A 212 -15.71 -5.86 15.23
C PRO A 212 -15.39 -6.76 14.04
N THR A 213 -15.38 -6.18 12.84
CA THR A 213 -15.08 -6.89 11.59
C THR A 213 -14.11 -6.10 10.72
N MET A 214 -13.51 -6.81 9.76
CA MET A 214 -12.66 -6.29 8.70
C MET A 214 -13.21 -6.73 7.34
N SER A 215 -12.78 -6.05 6.27
CA SER A 215 -13.01 -6.48 4.90
C SER A 215 -11.68 -6.78 4.20
N MET A 216 -11.64 -7.88 3.44
CA MET A 216 -10.47 -8.30 2.68
C MET A 216 -10.77 -8.18 1.18
N THR A 217 -9.94 -7.45 0.45
CA THR A 217 -9.94 -7.40 -1.02
C THR A 217 -8.75 -8.19 -1.54
N VAL A 218 -9.00 -9.07 -2.50
CA VAL A 218 -7.99 -9.94 -3.08
C VAL A 218 -8.03 -9.82 -4.59
N VAL A 219 -6.88 -9.54 -5.21
CA VAL A 219 -6.74 -9.47 -6.66
C VAL A 219 -5.94 -10.69 -7.13
N THR A 220 -6.54 -11.50 -7.98
CA THR A 220 -5.90 -12.67 -8.60
C THR A 220 -5.60 -12.38 -10.07
N LYS A 221 -4.48 -12.91 -10.56
CA LYS A 221 -4.23 -12.96 -12.01
C LYS A 221 -4.79 -14.27 -12.52
N GLU A 222 -5.83 -14.23 -13.33
CA GLU A 222 -6.38 -15.45 -13.90
C GLU A 222 -5.41 -16.00 -14.95
N LYS A 223 -5.05 -17.28 -14.82
CA LYS A 223 -4.35 -17.98 -15.91
C LYS A 223 -5.43 -18.31 -16.92
N ASN A 224 -5.55 -17.50 -17.98
CA ASN A 224 -6.45 -17.75 -19.10
C ASN A 224 -6.29 -19.23 -19.51
N LYS A 225 -7.27 -20.09 -19.16
CA LYS A 225 -7.32 -21.45 -19.69
C LYS A 225 -7.68 -21.26 -21.16
N LYS A 226 -6.66 -21.21 -22.03
CA LYS A 226 -6.87 -21.30 -23.47
C LYS A 226 -7.55 -22.65 -23.72
N VAL A 227 -8.88 -22.67 -23.78
CA VAL A 227 -9.61 -23.75 -24.45
C VAL A 227 -9.13 -23.71 -25.89
N MET A 228 -8.61 -24.83 -26.40
CA MET A 228 -7.99 -24.96 -27.72
C MET A 228 -9.00 -24.87 -28.87
N PHE A 229 -9.73 -23.76 -28.98
CA PHE A 229 -10.53 -23.46 -30.17
C PHE A 229 -10.14 -22.07 -30.69
N LEU A 230 -9.31 -22.04 -31.73
CA LEU A 230 -9.09 -20.87 -32.60
C LEU A 230 -10.20 -20.83 -33.69
N PRO A 231 -10.52 -19.68 -34.34
CA PRO A 231 -9.56 -18.64 -34.76
C PRO A 231 -9.99 -17.14 -34.74
N LYS A 232 -8.95 -16.29 -34.71
CA LYS A 232 -8.76 -14.94 -35.32
C LYS A 232 -9.76 -13.79 -35.03
N LYS A 233 -9.31 -12.81 -34.22
CA LYS A 233 -9.25 -11.37 -34.55
C LYS A 233 -8.43 -10.59 -33.51
N THR A 234 -7.66 -9.64 -33.99
CA THR A 234 -6.81 -8.67 -33.28
C THR A 234 -7.63 -7.77 -32.35
N LYS A 235 -7.21 -7.61 -31.08
CA LYS A 235 -7.14 -6.37 -30.28
C LYS A 235 -6.73 -6.70 -28.84
N ASP A 236 -5.96 -5.83 -28.20
CA ASP A 236 -5.28 -5.98 -26.91
C ASP A 236 -5.97 -6.85 -25.87
N LYS A 237 -5.31 -7.96 -25.50
CA LYS A 237 -5.68 -8.78 -24.33
C LYS A 237 -4.95 -8.26 -23.11
N GLU A 238 -5.46 -7.18 -22.53
CA GLU A 238 -5.11 -6.83 -21.17
C GLU A 238 -5.63 -7.95 -20.25
N ALA A 239 -4.76 -8.54 -19.44
CA ALA A 239 -5.08 -9.67 -18.60
C ALA A 239 -6.10 -9.25 -17.52
N GLU A 240 -7.36 -9.62 -17.71
CA GLU A 240 -8.46 -9.35 -16.78
C GLU A 240 -8.10 -9.92 -15.39
N SER A 241 -7.80 -9.04 -14.44
CA SER A 241 -7.47 -9.43 -13.07
C SER A 241 -8.77 -9.52 -12.27
N LYS A 242 -9.12 -10.71 -11.78
CA LYS A 242 -10.34 -10.90 -11.00
C LYS A 242 -10.13 -10.40 -9.57
N SER A 243 -10.85 -9.35 -9.19
CA SER A 243 -10.90 -8.80 -7.83
C SER A 243 -12.10 -9.37 -7.07
N GLN A 244 -11.91 -9.75 -5.82
CA GLN A 244 -12.95 -10.24 -4.91
C GLN A 244 -12.87 -9.51 -3.58
N VAL A 245 -14.02 -9.11 -3.03
CA VAL A 245 -14.15 -8.55 -1.67
C VAL A 245 -14.86 -9.56 -0.76
N ILE A 246 -14.33 -9.75 0.44
CA ILE A 246 -14.89 -10.61 1.49
C ILE A 246 -15.06 -9.75 2.75
N GLU A 247 -16.29 -9.58 3.21
CA GLU A 247 -16.63 -8.77 4.37
C GLU A 247 -16.86 -9.62 5.63
N GLY A 248 -16.96 -8.95 6.78
CA GLY A 248 -17.33 -9.61 8.03
C GLY A 248 -16.22 -10.47 8.64
N ILE A 249 -14.95 -10.23 8.29
CA ILE A 249 -13.83 -11.05 8.77
C ILE A 249 -13.48 -10.64 10.21
N SER A 250 -13.50 -11.60 11.14
CA SER A 250 -13.09 -11.38 12.54
C SER A 250 -11.59 -11.60 12.74
N ARG A 251 -11.04 -12.61 12.06
CA ARG A 251 -9.62 -12.99 12.12
C ARG A 251 -9.14 -13.49 10.76
N LEU A 252 -7.87 -13.26 10.44
CA LEU A 252 -7.19 -13.94 9.35
C LEU A 252 -5.74 -14.28 9.68
N ILE A 253 -5.21 -15.28 9.00
CA ILE A 253 -3.81 -15.68 9.00
C ILE A 253 -3.38 -15.77 7.54
N CYS A 254 -2.30 -15.09 7.19
CA CYS A 254 -1.76 -15.11 5.84
C CYS A 254 -0.32 -15.59 5.87
N THR A 255 -0.04 -16.61 5.08
CA THR A 255 1.25 -17.29 4.98
C THR A 255 1.64 -17.44 3.52
N ALA A 256 2.93 -17.29 3.20
CA ALA A 256 3.42 -17.63 1.88
C ALA A 256 3.33 -19.16 1.64
N LYS A 257 2.97 -19.58 0.42
CA LYS A 257 2.88 -21.00 0.06
C LYS A 257 4.23 -21.72 0.18
N HIS A 258 5.31 -21.04 -0.17
CA HIS A 258 6.66 -21.55 -0.03
C HIS A 258 7.22 -21.08 1.31
N GLN A 259 7.57 -22.01 2.20
CA GLN A 259 8.01 -21.70 3.57
C GLN A 259 9.28 -20.83 3.64
N GLN A 260 10.08 -20.78 2.58
CA GLN A 260 11.27 -19.94 2.49
C GLN A 260 10.96 -18.50 2.02
N THR A 261 9.77 -18.25 1.46
CA THR A 261 9.36 -16.93 1.01
C THR A 261 9.00 -16.06 2.21
N MET A 262 9.66 -14.92 2.32
CA MET A 262 9.29 -13.87 3.27
C MET A 262 8.36 -12.85 2.59
N LEU A 263 7.41 -12.35 3.36
CA LEU A 263 6.43 -11.36 2.93
C LEU A 263 6.93 -9.95 3.29
N LYS A 264 6.58 -9.02 2.41
CA LYS A 264 6.58 -7.58 2.67
C LYS A 264 5.15 -7.16 2.99
N VAL A 265 4.92 -6.66 4.21
CA VAL A 265 3.60 -6.29 4.73
C VAL A 265 3.59 -4.79 5.01
N LEU A 266 2.62 -4.08 4.44
CA LEU A 266 2.40 -2.66 4.70
C LEU A 266 1.24 -2.51 5.69
N ILE A 267 1.46 -1.88 6.85
CA ILE A 267 0.43 -1.63 7.87
C ILE A 267 0.33 -0.13 8.06
N ASP A 268 -0.82 0.46 7.75
CA ASP A 268 -1.08 1.91 7.86
C ASP A 268 0.04 2.79 7.24
N GLY A 269 0.60 2.33 6.12
CA GLY A 269 1.68 3.02 5.39
C GLY A 269 3.10 2.70 5.89
N VAL A 270 3.25 1.96 6.99
CA VAL A 270 4.56 1.50 7.48
C VAL A 270 4.90 0.13 6.89
N GLU A 271 6.09 0.03 6.32
CA GLU A 271 6.58 -1.19 5.69
C GLU A 271 7.27 -2.12 6.70
N TRP A 272 6.92 -3.40 6.66
CA TRP A 272 7.49 -4.47 7.45
C TRP A 272 8.00 -5.58 6.52
N ASN A 273 9.29 -5.86 6.57
CA ASN A 273 9.97 -6.85 5.71
C ASN A 273 10.28 -8.14 6.49
N ASP A 274 10.71 -9.19 5.79
CA ASP A 274 11.15 -10.46 6.39
C ASP A 274 10.08 -11.18 7.25
N VAL A 275 8.80 -10.97 6.91
CA VAL A 275 7.66 -11.55 7.63
C VAL A 275 7.39 -12.98 7.12
N LYS A 276 7.49 -13.99 7.97
CA LYS A 276 7.14 -15.39 7.62
C LYS A 276 5.64 -15.55 7.35
N PHE A 277 4.85 -15.02 8.27
CA PHE A 277 3.40 -14.99 8.21
C PHE A 277 2.89 -13.90 9.14
N PHE A 278 1.64 -13.49 8.94
CA PHE A 278 0.97 -12.55 9.82
C PHE A 278 -0.44 -12.98 10.15
N GLN A 279 -0.92 -12.53 11.29
CA GLN A 279 -2.30 -12.72 11.74
C GLN A 279 -2.94 -11.36 11.97
N LEU A 280 -4.17 -11.17 11.54
CA LEU A 280 -4.96 -9.98 11.85
C LEU A 280 -6.17 -10.35 12.70
N ALA A 281 -6.48 -9.51 13.67
CA ALA A 281 -7.69 -9.56 14.46
C ALA A 281 -8.44 -8.24 14.33
N ALA A 282 -9.76 -8.30 14.15
CA ALA A 282 -10.60 -7.10 13.96
C ALA A 282 -10.69 -6.21 15.21
N GLN A 283 -10.21 -6.71 16.34
CA GLN A 283 -10.21 -6.03 17.62
C GLN A 283 -8.85 -6.15 18.29
N TRP A 284 -8.33 -5.02 18.73
CA TRP A 284 -7.12 -4.98 19.54
C TRP A 284 -7.34 -5.66 20.90
N SER A 285 -6.38 -6.48 21.32
CA SER A 285 -6.39 -7.23 22.58
C SER A 285 -6.36 -6.33 23.84
N SER A 286 -5.86 -5.09 23.74
CA SER A 286 -5.79 -4.11 24.84
C SER A 286 -7.16 -3.58 25.30
N HIS A 287 -7.21 -2.87 26.43
CA HIS A 287 -8.41 -2.17 26.90
C HIS A 287 -8.80 -0.97 26.02
N VAL A 288 -7.84 -0.40 25.28
CA VAL A 288 -8.08 0.67 24.31
C VAL A 288 -8.66 0.06 23.03
N LYS A 289 -9.91 0.36 22.70
CA LYS A 289 -10.60 -0.22 21.53
C LYS A 289 -10.77 0.75 20.36
N HIS A 290 -10.64 2.05 20.63
CA HIS A 290 -10.90 3.10 19.65
C HIS A 290 -9.77 4.13 19.64
N PHE A 291 -9.50 4.65 18.46
CA PHE A 291 -8.59 5.75 18.20
C PHE A 291 -9.40 7.03 17.94
N PRO A 292 -9.30 8.06 18.80
CA PRO A 292 -10.15 9.23 18.72
C PRO A 292 -9.62 10.23 17.68
N LEU A 293 -10.20 10.21 16.47
CA LEU A 293 -9.88 11.18 15.43
C LEU A 293 -10.71 12.46 15.59
N ALA A 294 -10.04 13.61 15.49
CA ALA A 294 -10.69 14.90 15.47
C ALA A 294 -11.44 15.07 14.14
N ILE A 295 -12.71 15.41 14.22
CA ILE A 295 -13.54 15.76 13.07
C ILE A 295 -14.20 17.10 13.32
N PHE A 296 -14.63 17.73 12.25
CA PHE A 296 -15.51 18.87 12.33
C PHE A 296 -16.88 18.44 12.84
N GLY A 297 -17.22 18.81 14.07
CA GLY A 297 -18.53 18.49 14.65
C GLY A 297 -19.67 19.23 13.95
N PRO A 298 -20.94 18.83 14.19
CA PRO A 298 -22.09 19.58 13.71
C PRO A 298 -22.01 21.03 14.22
N PHE A 299 -22.41 21.99 13.39
CA PHE A 299 -22.49 23.40 13.79
C PHE A 299 -23.35 23.49 15.06
N LYS A 300 -22.72 23.80 16.20
CA LYS A 300 -23.48 24.41 17.29
C LYS A 300 -23.80 25.82 16.80
N GLY A 301 -25.06 26.07 16.49
CA GLY A 301 -25.53 27.43 16.22
C GLY A 301 -25.16 28.35 17.40
N PRO A 302 -25.11 29.67 17.18
CA PRO A 302 -24.85 30.60 18.28
C PRO A 302 -25.95 30.41 19.33
N TYR A 303 -25.53 30.20 20.57
CA TYR A 303 -26.40 30.35 21.75
C TYR A 303 -26.74 31.82 21.93
#